data_AF-A0A520I892-F1
#
_entry.id   AF-A0A520I892-F1
#
_cell.length_a   1.000
_cell.length_b   1.000
_cell.length_c   1.000
_cell.angle_alpha   90.00
_cell.angle_beta   90.00
_cell.angle_gamma   90.00
#
_symmetry.space_group_name_H-M   'P 1'
#
loop_
_entity.id
_entity.type
_entity.pdbx_description
1 polymer ?
#
loop_
_entity_poly.entity_id
_entity_poly.type
_entity_poly.pdbx_seq_one_letter_code
_entity_poly.pdbx_strand_id
1 'polypeptide(L)'
;FPMPLTPLFIAAGVLELGGGALILLGLFTRPVAFVLSGMSAVAYFMVHFPQSVFPAANGGEAAMLYCFVFLYLAAAGPGPISLDARRSA
;
A
#
# COMPACT_ATOMS: atom_id res chain seq x y z
N PHE A 1 -14.37 -8.19 17.45
CA PHE A 1 -13.92 -8.57 16.09
C PHE A 1 -13.84 -10.09 15.97
N PRO A 2 -14.84 -10.78 15.39
CA PRO A 2 -14.62 -12.10 14.84
C PRO A 2 -14.85 -12.03 13.32
N MET A 3 -14.08 -11.21 12.61
CA MET A 3 -13.97 -11.44 11.17
C MET A 3 -13.02 -12.64 11.00
N PRO A 4 -13.46 -13.71 10.31
CA PRO A 4 -12.61 -14.86 10.08
C PRO A 4 -11.36 -14.43 9.30
N LEU A 5 -10.21 -15.04 9.61
CA LEU A 5 -8.97 -14.84 8.88
C LEU A 5 -9.09 -15.50 7.49
N THR A 6 -9.76 -14.82 6.59
CA THR A 6 -9.87 -15.26 5.20
C THR A 6 -8.51 -15.14 4.51
N PRO A 7 -8.27 -15.92 3.44
CA PRO A 7 -7.05 -15.78 2.63
C PRO A 7 -6.80 -14.35 2.15
N LEU A 8 -7.87 -13.59 1.87
CA LEU A 8 -7.79 -12.17 1.50
C LEU A 8 -7.21 -11.31 2.63
N PHE A 9 -7.70 -11.47 3.86
CA PHE A 9 -7.18 -10.71 5.01
C PHE A 9 -5.76 -11.12 5.39
N ILE A 10 -5.40 -12.40 5.24
CA ILE A 10 -4.03 -12.86 5.45
C ILE A 10 -3.10 -12.23 4.40
N ALA A 11 -3.47 -12.28 3.12
CA ALA A 11 -2.69 -11.65 2.05
C ALA A 11 -2.57 -10.14 2.27
N ALA A 12 -3.66 -9.48 2.67
CA ALA A 12 -3.64 -8.06 3.00
C ALA A 12 -2.67 -7.75 4.15
N GLY A 13 -2.75 -8.48 5.27
CA GLY A 13 -1.85 -8.26 6.41
C GLY A 13 -0.38 -8.52 6.08
N VAL A 14 -0.08 -9.55 5.28
CA VAL A 14 1.29 -9.84 4.83
C VAL A 14 1.82 -8.73 3.92
N LEU A 15 1.00 -8.25 2.98
CA LEU A 15 1.39 -7.14 2.11
C LEU A 15 1.58 -5.86 2.91
N GLU A 16 0.66 -5.52 3.81
CA GLU A 16 0.75 -4.30 4.63
C GLU A 16 2.01 -4.27 5.48
N LEU A 17 2.26 -5.33 6.27
CA LEU A 17 3.39 -5.37 7.19
C LEU A 17 4.71 -5.64 6.46
N GLY A 18 4.73 -6.66 5.59
CA GLY A 18 5.93 -7.04 4.85
C GLY A 18 6.31 -6.00 3.80
N GLY A 19 5.35 -5.56 3.01
CA GLY A 19 5.55 -4.49 2.02
C GLY A 19 5.89 -3.16 2.68
N GLY A 20 5.20 -2.79 3.77
CA GLY A 20 5.51 -1.60 4.54
C GLY A 20 6.95 -1.61 5.08
N ALA A 21 7.40 -2.72 5.66
CA ALA A 21 8.78 -2.87 6.12
C ALA A 21 9.80 -2.73 4.98
N LEU A 22 9.54 -3.32 3.80
CA LEU A 22 10.38 -3.18 2.62
C LEU A 22 10.46 -1.72 2.13
N ILE A 23 9.33 -1.00 2.12
CA ILE A 23 9.27 0.43 1.76
C ILE A 23 10.07 1.26 2.77
N LEU A 24 9.92 1.03 4.07
CA LEU A 24 10.63 1.77 5.12
C LEU A 24 12.15 1.60 5.01
N LEU A 25 12.62 0.39 4.70
CA LEU A 25 14.03 0.12 4.45
C LEU A 25 14.51 0.63 3.09
N GLY A 26 13.59 1.01 2.21
CA GLY A 26 13.88 1.41 0.84
C GLY A 26 14.40 0.26 -0.01
N LEU A 27 13.93 -0.98 0.22
CA LEU A 27 14.33 -2.17 -0.53
C LEU A 27 13.24 -2.55 -1.53
N PHE A 28 13.61 -2.71 -2.81
CA PHE A 28 12.65 -3.01 -3.89
C PHE A 28 11.45 -2.04 -3.92
N THR A 29 11.65 -0.77 -3.58
CA THR A 29 10.55 0.18 -3.37
C THR A 29 9.64 0.32 -4.58
N ARG A 30 10.17 0.29 -5.80
CA ARG A 30 9.34 0.47 -7.01
C ARG A 30 8.30 -0.64 -7.19
N PRO A 31 8.69 -1.94 -7.28
CA PRO A 31 7.70 -3.01 -7.41
C PRO A 31 6.83 -3.18 -6.16
N VAL A 32 7.39 -3.02 -4.95
CA VAL A 32 6.62 -3.16 -3.71
C VAL A 32 5.55 -2.07 -3.61
N ALA A 33 5.91 -0.80 -3.88
CA ALA A 33 4.95 0.29 -3.82
C ALA A 33 3.85 0.14 -4.88
N PHE A 34 4.19 -0.35 -6.09
CA PHE A 34 3.17 -0.62 -7.09
C PHE A 34 2.14 -1.65 -6.60
N VAL A 35 2.57 -2.75 -5.99
CA VAL A 35 1.66 -3.77 -5.44
C VAL A 35 0.82 -3.21 -4.28
N LEU A 36 1.44 -2.47 -3.36
CA LEU A 36 0.73 -1.85 -2.22
C LEU A 36 -0.31 -0.82 -2.66
N SER A 37 -0.03 -0.09 -3.75
CA SER A 37 -0.99 0.84 -4.34
C SER A 37 -2.23 0.11 -4.86
N GLY A 38 -2.04 -1.01 -5.57
CA GLY A 38 -3.13 -1.84 -6.07
C GLY A 38 -3.96 -2.43 -4.93
N MET A 39 -3.30 -2.91 -3.87
CA MET A 39 -3.98 -3.41 -2.67
C MET A 39 -4.83 -2.32 -1.99
N SER A 40 -4.29 -1.10 -1.87
CA SER A 40 -5.04 0.05 -1.32
C SER A 40 -6.23 0.46 -2.20
N ALA A 41 -6.07 0.41 -3.53
CA ALA A 41 -7.16 0.63 -4.47
C ALA A 41 -8.28 -0.41 -4.32
N VAL A 42 -7.91 -1.70 -4.25
CA VAL A 42 -8.87 -2.78 -4.02
C VAL A 42 -9.61 -2.59 -2.70
N ALA A 43 -8.90 -2.22 -1.62
CA ALA A 43 -9.53 -1.92 -0.33
C ALA A 43 -10.57 -0.78 -0.45
N TYR A 44 -10.25 0.29 -1.17
CA TYR A 44 -11.20 1.39 -1.42
C TYR A 44 -12.45 0.89 -2.14
N PHE A 45 -12.29 0.19 -3.27
CA PHE A 45 -13.44 -0.25 -4.08
C PHE A 45 -14.26 -1.36 -3.42
N MET A 46 -13.65 -2.25 -2.64
CA MET A 46 -14.36 -3.35 -1.98
C MET A 46 -15.08 -2.90 -0.71
N VAL A 47 -14.49 -1.99 0.08
CA VAL A 47 -15.00 -1.65 1.42
C VAL A 47 -15.66 -0.27 1.45
N HIS A 48 -15.01 0.75 0.89
CA HIS A 48 -15.39 2.15 1.08
C HIS A 48 -16.33 2.69 -0.02
N PHE A 49 -16.04 2.36 -1.28
CA PHE A 49 -16.84 2.80 -2.43
C PHE A 49 -18.34 2.44 -2.34
N PRO A 50 -18.75 1.25 -1.84
CA PRO A 50 -20.16 0.92 -1.69
C PRO A 50 -20.91 1.82 -0.70
N GLN A 51 -20.20 2.47 0.22
CA GLN A 51 -20.80 3.34 1.25
C GLN A 51 -20.96 4.78 0.74
N SER A 52 -20.01 5.27 -0.05
CA SER A 52 -20.06 6.53 -0.80
C SER A 52 -18.95 6.55 -1.84
N VAL A 53 -19.09 7.34 -2.91
CA VAL A 53 -18.02 7.55 -3.88
C VAL A 53 -16.92 8.46 -3.33
N PHE A 54 -17.26 9.34 -2.38
CA PHE A 54 -16.34 10.33 -1.84
C PHE A 54 -15.63 9.80 -0.58
N PRO A 55 -14.28 9.79 -0.55
CA PRO A 55 -13.51 9.29 0.59
C PRO A 55 -13.89 9.93 1.93
N ALA A 56 -14.10 11.24 1.92
CA ALA A 56 -14.49 12.02 3.09
C ALA A 56 -15.85 11.61 3.68
N ALA A 57 -16.69 10.92 2.90
CA ALA A 57 -18.02 10.48 3.32
C ALA A 57 -18.09 8.97 3.61
N ASN A 58 -17.04 8.19 3.35
CA ASN A 58 -17.01 6.73 3.56
C ASN A 58 -15.82 6.24 4.43
N GLY A 59 -15.00 7.15 4.96
CA GLY A 59 -13.82 6.81 5.76
C GLY A 59 -12.66 6.19 4.96
N GLY A 60 -12.72 6.25 3.62
CA GLY A 60 -11.73 5.70 2.70
C GLY A 60 -10.58 6.66 2.36
N GLU A 61 -10.45 7.78 3.07
CA GLU A 61 -9.38 8.76 2.86
C GLU A 61 -7.99 8.12 2.94
N ALA A 62 -7.74 7.29 3.96
CA ALA A 62 -6.46 6.61 4.11
C ALA A 62 -6.18 5.65 2.94
N ALA A 63 -7.17 4.87 2.50
CA ALA A 63 -7.01 3.95 1.38
C ALA A 63 -6.67 4.69 0.08
N MET A 64 -7.34 5.82 -0.18
CA MET A 64 -7.07 6.63 -1.36
C MET A 64 -5.70 7.33 -1.26
N LEU A 65 -5.36 7.90 -0.11
CA LEU A 65 -4.06 8.53 0.13
C LEU A 65 -2.90 7.55 -0.04
N TYR A 66 -2.97 6.38 0.59
CA TYR A 66 -1.93 5.37 0.46
C TYR A 66 -1.82 4.83 -0.97
N CYS A 67 -2.93 4.66 -1.69
CA CYS A 67 -2.90 4.31 -3.10
C CYS A 67 -2.02 5.28 -3.92
N PHE A 68 -2.28 6.59 -3.79
CA PHE A 68 -1.52 7.59 -4.56
C PHE A 68 -0.10 7.80 -4.05
N VAL A 69 0.13 7.75 -2.74
CA VAL A 69 1.49 7.83 -2.17
C VAL A 69 2.34 6.66 -2.64
N PHE A 70 1.81 5.44 -2.64
CA PHE A 70 2.54 4.28 -3.13
C PHE A 70 2.73 4.32 -4.66
N LEU A 71 1.75 4.81 -5.44
CA LEU A 71 1.97 5.07 -6.88
C LEU A 71 3.08 6.10 -7.12
N TYR A 72 3.12 7.16 -6.33
CA TYR A 72 4.19 8.15 -6.39
C TYR A 72 5.55 7.49 -6.08
N LEU A 73 5.65 6.70 -5.02
CA LEU A 73 6.88 5.98 -4.67
C LEU A 73 7.28 4.95 -5.72
N ALA A 74 6.31 4.32 -6.40
CA ALA A 74 6.59 3.41 -7.52
C ALA A 74 7.28 4.15 -8.68
N ALA A 75 6.84 5.37 -8.97
CA ALA A 75 7.41 6.22 -10.01
C ALA A 75 8.75 6.85 -9.59
N ALA A 76 8.77 7.53 -8.44
CA ALA A 76 9.90 8.30 -7.91
C ALA A 76 11.05 7.42 -7.38
N GLY A 77 10.74 6.26 -6.82
CA GLY A 77 11.71 5.33 -6.25
C GLY A 77 12.07 5.57 -4.77
N PRO A 78 13.06 4.83 -4.26
CA PRO A 78 13.37 4.71 -2.82
C PRO A 78 14.14 5.88 -2.19
N GLY A 79 14.64 6.84 -2.99
CA GLY A 79 15.47 7.95 -2.51
C GLY A 79 16.91 7.56 -2.13
N PRO A 80 17.78 8.53 -1.80
CA PRO A 80 19.23 8.33 -1.69
C PRO A 80 19.69 7.62 -0.40
N ILE A 81 18.88 7.62 0.67
CA ILE A 81 19.22 6.99 1.96
C ILE A 81 18.91 5.48 1.94
N SER A 82 18.19 5.01 0.92
CA SER A 82 17.68 3.65 0.81
C SER A 82 18.76 2.56 0.74
N LEU A 83 18.40 1.36 1.20
CA LEU A 83 19.26 0.19 1.05
C LEU A 83 19.49 -0.18 -0.42
N ASP A 84 18.50 0.07 -1.30
CA ASP A 84 18.65 -0.15 -2.75
C ASP A 84 19.76 0.74 -3.34
N ALA A 85 19.78 2.03 -2.97
CA ALA A 85 20.83 2.96 -3.39
C ALA A 85 22.22 2.54 -2.89
N ARG A 86 22.32 2.00 -1.67
CA ARG A 86 23.58 1.48 -1.10
C ARG A 86 24.08 0.21 -1.77
N ARG A 87 23.22 -0.53 -2.48
CA ARG A 87 23.59 -1.76 -3.22
C ARG A 87 24.09 -1.44 -4.62
N SER A 88 23.72 -0.30 -5.18
CA SER A 88 24.14 0.14 -6.52
C SER A 88 25.40 1.04 -6.51
N ALA A 89 25.90 1.41 -5.33
CA ALA A 89 27.16 2.14 -5.13
C ALA A 89 28.33 1.16 -4.91
#